data_AF-A0A4R2GWZ5-F1
#
_entry.id   AF-A0A4R2GWZ5-F1
#
_cell.length_a   1.000
_cell.length_b   1.000
_cell.length_c   1.000
_cell.angle_alpha   90.00
_cell.angle_beta   90.00
_cell.angle_gamma   90.00
#
_symmetry.space_group_name_H-M   'P 1'
#
loop_
_entity.id
_entity.type
_entity.pdbx_description
1 polymer ?
#
loop_
_entity_poly.entity_id
_entity_poly.type
_entity_poly.pdbx_seq_one_letter_code
_entity_poly.pdbx_strand_id
1 'polypeptide(L)'
;MRNNNRRLVILVASVAVAAVAIGAAFAYRQGPEAAQAEAAPLTGSPSPQTPSKTPTPVKPTPTTKPTTAPPKSTGPVKVTVDINKLSQGRAPQIPHLVGREVRGGAGSPLKIPGTGGIIAIGRLDIAALAVVMTGEDDTELLKVDGTGEVRRTPDVTSLATTADQSAAAYGSSWISNLGGTKKQGGTVYAETVGESGSVRSLKVPDAWSVQVLEYVDGKVYYRADTDDTGAWKLYSWVPGEAKPTLVKTVTSPSAVSRDGRVAASVNLINDGGSCSSMVEVASGKQFSRTCDYWVTGFTPDTVTAVGGPAYGDGYCNGVQAAVDTRTGKLIREWNGCFHQIVAEDDQHVLIVAVGKGQGEETGVERAIIRCNLATPDCELATPIAVDKATEIGT
;
A
#
# COMPACT_ATOMS: atom_id res chain seq x y z
N MET A 1 44.67 42.28 11.64
CA MET A 1 44.60 42.67 13.06
C MET A 1 43.30 42.11 13.63
N ARG A 2 43.42 41.20 14.61
CA ARG A 2 42.31 40.73 15.45
C ARG A 2 41.79 41.89 16.29
N ASN A 3 40.48 42.00 16.47
CA ASN A 3 39.93 42.48 17.74
C ASN A 3 38.56 41.87 18.01
N ASN A 4 38.48 41.31 19.22
CA ASN A 4 37.35 40.64 19.83
C ASN A 4 36.28 41.64 20.27
N ASN A 5 35.01 41.24 20.24
CA ASN A 5 34.03 41.72 21.21
C ASN A 5 33.32 40.52 21.84
N ARG A 6 33.50 40.41 23.16
CA ARG A 6 32.91 39.42 24.07
C ARG A 6 31.64 39.98 24.73
N ARG A 7 30.86 39.03 25.26
CA ARG A 7 29.82 39.10 26.33
C ARG A 7 28.39 39.32 25.78
N LEU A 8 27.41 38.48 26.13
CA LEU A 8 26.97 38.24 27.51
C LEU A 8 26.56 36.77 27.79
N VAL A 9 26.73 36.41 29.06
CA VAL A 9 26.44 35.14 29.74
C VAL A 9 25.06 35.25 30.40
N ILE A 10 24.21 34.22 30.33
CA ILE A 10 23.31 33.85 31.46
C ILE A 10 23.33 32.34 31.61
N LEU A 11 23.55 31.94 32.86
CA LEU A 11 23.84 30.61 33.40
C LEU A 11 22.83 30.41 34.52
N VAL A 12 21.90 29.46 34.41
CA VAL A 12 21.07 28.89 35.50
C VAL A 12 20.47 27.57 34.98
N ALA A 13 20.32 26.45 35.69
CA ALA A 13 21.00 25.80 36.80
C ALA A 13 20.44 24.36 36.79
N SER A 14 21.30 23.37 36.88
CA SER A 14 20.96 21.95 37.02
C SER A 14 20.56 21.63 38.48
N VAL A 15 19.42 20.95 38.69
CA VAL A 15 19.15 20.16 39.92
C VAL A 15 18.27 18.92 39.65
N ALA A 16 18.85 17.77 39.99
CA ALA A 16 18.33 16.51 40.53
C ALA A 16 17.41 15.56 39.72
N VAL A 17 18.03 14.42 39.39
CA VAL A 17 17.46 13.06 39.39
C VAL A 17 17.14 12.65 40.84
N ALA A 18 15.92 12.19 41.13
CA ALA A 18 15.59 11.08 42.04
C ALA A 18 14.07 11.00 42.34
N ALA A 19 13.35 10.11 41.64
CA ALA A 19 12.13 9.45 42.14
C ALA A 19 11.77 8.25 41.24
N VAL A 20 12.61 7.21 41.24
CA VAL A 20 12.24 5.87 40.77
C VAL A 20 12.14 4.99 42.01
N ALA A 21 10.99 5.02 42.65
CA ALA A 21 10.50 4.04 43.62
C ALA A 21 9.08 4.49 44.02
N ILE A 22 8.15 3.54 44.14
CA ILE A 22 6.72 3.73 44.46
C ILE A 22 5.84 3.90 43.21
N GLY A 23 5.55 2.74 42.60
CA GLY A 23 4.61 2.56 41.49
C GLY A 23 4.50 1.09 41.04
N ALA A 24 5.45 0.25 41.45
CA ALA A 24 5.50 -1.19 41.13
C ALA A 24 4.81 -2.11 42.17
N ALA A 25 3.75 -1.66 42.87
CA ALA A 25 3.12 -2.47 43.92
C ALA A 25 1.58 -2.55 43.90
N PHE A 26 0.89 -2.09 42.84
CA PHE A 26 -0.58 -2.23 42.76
C PHE A 26 -1.17 -2.67 41.41
N ALA A 27 -0.36 -3.23 40.49
CA ALA A 27 -0.87 -3.80 39.23
C ALA A 27 -0.56 -5.30 39.05
N TYR A 28 -0.40 -6.05 40.15
CA TYR A 28 -0.16 -7.51 40.10
C TYR A 28 -1.42 -8.35 40.39
N ARG A 29 -2.64 -7.86 40.12
CA ARG A 29 -3.88 -8.62 40.41
C ARG A 29 -5.00 -8.58 39.37
N GLN A 30 -4.73 -8.19 38.14
CA GLN A 30 -5.66 -8.47 37.03
C GLN A 30 -4.89 -9.17 35.93
N GLY A 31 -4.91 -10.50 35.97
CA GLY A 31 -4.48 -11.32 34.85
C GLY A 31 -5.42 -11.11 33.66
N PRO A 32 -4.94 -11.26 32.43
CA PRO A 32 -5.81 -11.23 31.26
C PRO A 32 -6.81 -12.38 31.34
N GLU A 33 -8.10 -12.05 31.35
CA GLU A 33 -9.15 -12.99 30.98
C GLU A 33 -8.90 -13.40 29.53
N ALA A 34 -8.71 -14.70 29.31
CA ALA A 34 -8.63 -15.25 27.98
C ALA A 34 -9.98 -15.05 27.29
N ALA A 35 -10.07 -14.05 26.42
CA ALA A 35 -11.12 -14.03 25.41
C ALA A 35 -10.94 -15.29 24.57
N GLN A 36 -11.87 -16.23 24.69
CA GLN A 36 -12.02 -17.35 23.79
C GLN A 36 -12.31 -16.78 22.40
N ALA A 37 -11.25 -16.61 21.60
CA ALA A 37 -11.39 -16.60 20.17
C ALA A 37 -11.81 -18.02 19.79
N GLU A 38 -13.11 -18.19 19.56
CA GLU A 38 -13.68 -19.40 18.99
C GLU A 38 -13.17 -19.50 17.55
N ALA A 39 -11.99 -20.09 17.41
CA ALA A 39 -11.48 -20.56 16.14
C ALA A 39 -12.48 -21.58 15.61
N ALA A 40 -13.01 -21.33 14.42
CA ALA A 40 -13.79 -22.31 13.69
C ALA A 40 -12.97 -23.62 13.59
N PRO A 41 -13.58 -24.78 13.88
CA PRO A 41 -12.85 -26.04 13.92
C PRO A 41 -12.28 -26.35 12.54
N LEU A 42 -10.95 -26.39 12.46
CA LEU A 42 -10.25 -27.05 11.37
C LEU A 42 -10.70 -28.51 11.36
N THR A 43 -11.36 -28.90 10.29
CA THR A 43 -11.86 -30.25 10.06
C THR A 43 -10.73 -31.26 10.19
N GLY A 44 -10.76 -32.06 11.27
CA GLY A 44 -10.36 -33.46 11.33
C GLY A 44 -8.92 -33.82 11.01
N SER A 45 -8.10 -33.96 12.06
CA SER A 45 -6.94 -34.86 12.03
C SER A 45 -7.45 -36.32 11.93
N PRO A 46 -6.94 -37.14 10.99
CA PRO A 46 -7.47 -38.48 10.76
C PRO A 46 -6.98 -39.47 11.83
N SER A 47 -7.92 -40.09 12.54
CA SER A 47 -7.66 -41.33 13.28
C SER A 47 -7.50 -42.51 12.31
N PRO A 48 -6.69 -43.54 12.64
CA PRO A 48 -6.40 -44.64 11.73
C PRO A 48 -7.64 -45.52 11.56
N GLN A 49 -8.15 -45.65 10.33
CA GLN A 49 -9.22 -46.59 9.98
C GLN A 49 -8.67 -47.75 9.14
N THR A 50 -9.07 -48.93 9.56
CA THR A 50 -8.90 -50.26 8.97
C THR A 50 -9.43 -50.31 7.52
N PRO A 51 -8.81 -51.08 6.61
CA PRO A 51 -9.16 -51.04 5.19
C PRO A 51 -10.40 -51.88 4.91
N SER A 52 -11.49 -51.27 4.45
CA SER A 52 -12.54 -52.01 3.75
C SER A 52 -13.39 -51.15 2.83
N LYS A 53 -13.43 -51.61 1.57
CA LYS A 53 -14.38 -51.34 0.48
C LYS A 53 -14.10 -50.13 -0.43
N THR A 54 -13.78 -50.52 -1.67
CA THR A 54 -13.84 -49.86 -2.98
C THR A 54 -14.43 -48.44 -3.02
N PRO A 55 -13.66 -47.42 -3.46
CA PRO A 55 -14.16 -46.07 -3.64
C PRO A 55 -15.02 -45.96 -4.91
N THR A 56 -16.23 -45.45 -4.76
CA THR A 56 -17.09 -44.99 -5.85
C THR A 56 -16.52 -43.69 -6.41
N PRO A 57 -16.48 -43.48 -7.75
CA PRO A 57 -15.92 -42.25 -8.32
C PRO A 57 -16.76 -41.02 -7.94
N VAL A 58 -16.16 -40.08 -7.21
CA VAL A 58 -16.75 -38.76 -6.99
C VAL A 58 -16.57 -37.95 -8.26
N LYS A 59 -17.68 -37.65 -8.91
CA LYS A 59 -17.74 -36.79 -10.10
C LYS A 59 -17.26 -35.38 -9.70
N PRO A 60 -16.25 -34.79 -10.35
CA PRO A 60 -15.80 -33.45 -10.03
C PRO A 60 -16.93 -32.45 -10.34
N THR A 61 -17.32 -31.68 -9.31
CA THR A 61 -18.19 -30.52 -9.45
C THR A 61 -17.47 -29.47 -10.30
N PRO A 62 -18.09 -28.94 -11.37
CA PRO A 62 -17.44 -27.94 -12.22
C PRO A 62 -17.19 -26.66 -11.43
N THR A 63 -15.92 -26.31 -11.26
CA THR A 63 -15.48 -25.01 -10.75
C THR A 63 -16.06 -23.92 -11.65
N THR A 64 -16.93 -23.07 -11.09
CA THR A 64 -17.52 -21.93 -11.79
C THR A 64 -16.41 -21.02 -12.30
N LYS A 65 -16.37 -20.84 -13.62
CA LYS A 65 -15.50 -19.90 -14.32
C LYS A 65 -15.65 -18.49 -13.69
N PRO A 66 -14.56 -17.75 -13.41
CA PRO A 66 -14.65 -16.40 -12.90
C PRO A 66 -15.50 -15.54 -13.85
N THR A 67 -16.49 -14.86 -13.27
CA THR A 67 -17.44 -14.03 -14.03
C THR A 67 -16.75 -12.73 -14.38
N THR A 68 -16.62 -12.44 -15.67
CA THR A 68 -15.96 -11.22 -16.19
C THR A 68 -16.84 -9.96 -16.15
N ALA A 69 -18.03 -10.03 -15.55
CA ALA A 69 -18.94 -8.89 -15.46
C ALA A 69 -18.70 -8.14 -14.15
N PRO A 70 -18.59 -6.80 -14.17
CA PRO A 70 -18.48 -6.01 -12.96
C PRO A 70 -19.66 -6.30 -12.02
N PRO A 71 -19.44 -6.18 -10.70
CA PRO A 71 -20.51 -6.36 -9.73
C PRO A 71 -21.66 -5.41 -10.09
N LYS A 72 -22.87 -5.96 -10.17
CA LYS A 72 -24.07 -5.16 -10.40
C LYS A 72 -24.30 -4.26 -9.18
N SER A 73 -23.90 -3.00 -9.30
CA SER A 73 -24.05 -2.00 -8.25
C SER A 73 -25.54 -1.72 -7.97
N THR A 74 -25.88 -1.62 -6.69
CA THR A 74 -27.19 -1.22 -6.19
C THR A 74 -27.05 -0.03 -5.25
N GLY A 75 -28.12 0.74 -5.07
CA GLY A 75 -28.12 1.94 -4.22
C GLY A 75 -27.44 3.17 -4.86
N PRO A 76 -27.18 4.23 -4.06
CA PRO A 76 -26.71 5.52 -4.55
C PRO A 76 -25.24 5.50 -4.97
N VAL A 77 -24.95 5.77 -6.24
CA VAL A 77 -23.57 5.73 -6.79
C VAL A 77 -22.59 6.63 -6.02
N LYS A 78 -23.06 7.75 -5.46
CA LYS A 78 -22.26 8.66 -4.63
C LYS A 78 -22.62 8.45 -3.16
N VAL A 79 -21.62 8.22 -2.31
CA VAL A 79 -21.75 7.95 -0.88
C VAL A 79 -20.91 8.95 -0.11
N THR A 80 -21.52 9.66 0.85
CA THR A 80 -20.76 10.49 1.80
C THR A 80 -20.31 9.63 2.97
N VAL A 81 -19.01 9.66 3.28
CA VAL A 81 -18.42 8.90 4.37
C VAL A 81 -18.18 9.80 5.57
N ASP A 82 -18.66 9.36 6.73
CA ASP A 82 -18.35 9.94 8.04
C ASP A 82 -17.90 8.81 8.94
N ILE A 83 -16.58 8.73 9.21
CA ILE A 83 -15.99 7.59 9.94
C ILE A 83 -16.56 7.45 11.35
N ASN A 84 -17.06 8.52 11.95
CA ASN A 84 -17.64 8.51 13.29
C ASN A 84 -19.06 7.89 13.32
N LYS A 85 -19.67 7.67 12.16
CA LYS A 85 -20.99 7.03 12.00
C LYS A 85 -20.91 5.59 11.53
N LEU A 86 -19.72 5.09 11.18
CA LEU A 86 -19.54 3.73 10.69
C LEU A 86 -19.49 2.73 11.85
N SER A 87 -20.12 1.58 11.68
CA SER A 87 -19.98 0.46 12.61
C SER A 87 -18.63 -0.21 12.47
N GLN A 88 -18.14 -0.83 13.55
CA GLN A 88 -16.98 -1.71 13.49
C GLN A 88 -17.27 -2.92 12.59
N GLY A 89 -16.38 -3.15 11.64
CA GLY A 89 -16.45 -4.25 10.68
C GLY A 89 -15.29 -5.22 10.80
N ARG A 90 -15.03 -5.93 9.70
CA ARG A 90 -13.91 -6.88 9.59
C ARG A 90 -12.59 -6.13 9.46
N ALA A 91 -11.54 -6.65 10.11
CA ALA A 91 -10.18 -6.15 9.92
C ALA A 91 -9.68 -6.37 8.46
N PRO A 92 -8.76 -5.53 7.96
CA PRO A 92 -8.16 -5.72 6.64
C PRO A 92 -7.49 -7.09 6.49
N GLN A 93 -7.68 -7.73 5.34
CA GLN A 93 -7.06 -9.01 4.97
C GLN A 93 -5.66 -8.84 4.37
N ILE A 94 -5.35 -7.65 3.88
CA ILE A 94 -4.02 -7.28 3.37
C ILE A 94 -3.20 -6.55 4.45
N PRO A 95 -1.86 -6.45 4.28
CA PRO A 95 -1.02 -5.71 5.20
C PRO A 95 -1.54 -4.28 5.38
N HIS A 96 -1.53 -3.78 6.61
CA HIS A 96 -1.93 -2.42 6.96
C HIS A 96 -1.16 -1.91 8.17
N LEU A 97 -1.02 -0.60 8.30
CA LEU A 97 -0.30 0.07 9.37
C LEU A 97 -1.28 0.74 10.34
N VAL A 98 -1.06 0.55 11.64
CA VAL A 98 -1.65 1.40 12.69
C VAL A 98 -0.54 1.91 13.61
N GLY A 99 -0.31 3.22 13.58
CA GLY A 99 0.83 3.86 14.24
C GLY A 99 2.15 3.44 13.59
N ARG A 100 2.85 2.50 14.24
CA ARG A 100 4.09 1.91 13.71
C ARG A 100 4.03 0.39 13.63
N GLU A 101 2.85 -0.19 13.77
CA GLU A 101 2.65 -1.63 13.78
C GLU A 101 2.02 -2.08 12.46
N VAL A 102 2.74 -2.90 11.70
CA VAL A 102 2.24 -3.55 10.50
C VAL A 102 1.47 -4.80 10.91
N ARG A 103 0.20 -4.86 10.51
CA ARG A 103 -0.81 -5.88 10.83
C ARG A 103 -1.36 -6.46 9.53
N GLY A 104 -2.15 -7.53 9.64
CA GLY A 104 -2.72 -8.22 8.47
C GLY A 104 -1.65 -8.92 7.62
N GLY A 105 -2.08 -9.69 6.62
CA GLY A 105 -1.19 -10.51 5.81
C GLY A 105 -0.53 -11.68 6.56
N ALA A 106 0.60 -12.17 6.04
CA ALA A 106 1.34 -13.29 6.57
C ALA A 106 2.14 -12.90 7.84
N GLY A 107 2.06 -13.74 8.88
CA GLY A 107 2.79 -13.54 10.12
C GLY A 107 2.10 -12.63 11.15
N SER A 108 2.74 -12.49 12.30
CA SER A 108 2.25 -11.70 13.44
C SER A 108 2.43 -10.19 13.23
N PRO A 109 1.72 -9.34 13.99
CA PRO A 109 2.00 -7.90 14.00
C PRO A 109 3.47 -7.58 14.29
N LEU A 110 4.06 -6.68 13.51
CA LEU A 110 5.47 -6.27 13.65
C LEU A 110 5.58 -4.76 13.78
N LYS A 111 6.41 -4.31 14.73
CA LYS A 111 6.66 -2.89 14.97
C LYS A 111 7.83 -2.40 14.11
N ILE A 112 7.59 -1.34 13.33
CA ILE A 112 8.61 -0.64 12.57
C ILE A 112 9.41 0.28 13.51
N PRO A 113 10.74 0.12 13.63
CA PRO A 113 11.56 0.95 14.51
C PRO A 113 11.70 2.38 13.97
N GLY A 114 12.13 3.31 14.82
CA GLY A 114 12.37 4.71 14.47
C GLY A 114 11.16 5.63 14.70
N THR A 115 11.31 6.89 14.28
CA THR A 115 10.32 7.96 14.48
C THR A 115 9.91 8.67 13.20
N GLY A 116 10.64 8.45 12.09
CA GLY A 116 10.32 9.05 10.79
C GLY A 116 8.99 8.59 10.23
N GLY A 117 8.41 9.41 9.34
CA GLY A 117 7.17 9.10 8.62
C GLY A 117 7.30 7.78 7.86
N ILE A 118 6.20 7.04 7.76
CA ILE A 118 6.12 5.79 6.98
C ILE A 118 5.35 6.13 5.71
N ILE A 119 5.96 5.89 4.56
CA ILE A 119 5.44 6.26 3.23
C ILE A 119 4.71 5.09 2.58
N ALA A 120 5.23 3.87 2.76
CA ALA A 120 4.65 2.66 2.20
C ALA A 120 4.96 1.48 3.10
N ILE A 121 4.10 0.47 3.08
CA ILE A 121 4.30 -0.79 3.79
C ILE A 121 3.93 -1.98 2.91
N GLY A 122 4.46 -3.14 3.26
CA GLY A 122 4.14 -4.41 2.63
C GLY A 122 4.63 -5.57 3.49
N ARG A 123 4.49 -6.79 2.97
CA ARG A 123 5.03 -7.99 3.59
C ARG A 123 5.78 -8.87 2.59
N LEU A 124 6.79 -9.56 3.12
CA LEU A 124 7.50 -10.62 2.43
C LEU A 124 7.59 -11.80 3.40
N ASP A 125 6.72 -12.79 3.20
CA ASP A 125 6.42 -13.83 4.19
C ASP A 125 6.14 -13.22 5.57
N ILE A 126 6.83 -13.65 6.63
CA ILE A 126 6.63 -13.14 7.98
C ILE A 126 7.25 -11.77 8.21
N ALA A 127 8.08 -11.26 7.29
CA ALA A 127 8.78 -9.99 7.45
C ALA A 127 7.88 -8.81 7.05
N ALA A 128 7.94 -7.73 7.83
CA ALA A 128 7.34 -6.45 7.47
C ALA A 128 8.32 -5.61 6.66
N LEU A 129 7.83 -5.01 5.58
CA LEU A 129 8.54 -4.04 4.77
C LEU A 129 7.94 -2.66 5.04
N ALA A 130 8.79 -1.65 5.22
CA ALA A 130 8.34 -0.27 5.40
C ALA A 130 9.33 0.70 4.75
N VAL A 131 8.83 1.55 3.86
CA VAL A 131 9.58 2.72 3.36
C VAL A 131 9.39 3.84 4.37
N VAL A 132 10.48 4.34 4.94
CA VAL A 132 10.47 5.36 5.98
C VAL A 132 11.32 6.57 5.60
N MET A 133 10.95 7.73 6.12
CA MET A 133 11.77 8.96 6.02
C MET A 133 12.87 8.94 7.07
N THR A 134 14.10 9.27 6.67
CA THR A 134 15.29 9.33 7.53
C THR A 134 15.90 10.72 7.51
N GLY A 135 15.20 11.69 8.10
CA GLY A 135 15.58 13.10 8.08
C GLY A 135 14.64 13.90 7.19
N GLU A 136 15.12 15.04 6.69
CA GLU A 136 14.33 15.86 5.77
C GLU A 136 14.25 15.14 4.42
N ASP A 137 15.35 14.98 3.69
CA ASP A 137 15.31 14.56 2.28
C ASP A 137 15.52 13.06 1.99
N ASP A 138 15.79 12.23 2.99
CA ASP A 138 16.23 10.86 2.76
C ASP A 138 15.11 9.85 3.07
N THR A 139 15.09 8.75 2.32
CA THR A 139 14.21 7.60 2.56
C THR A 139 15.00 6.31 2.63
N GLU A 140 14.48 5.31 3.32
CA GLU A 140 15.03 3.96 3.32
C GLU A 140 13.92 2.92 3.39
N LEU A 141 14.19 1.72 2.86
CA LEU A 141 13.40 0.54 3.13
C LEU A 141 13.95 -0.17 4.36
N LEU A 142 13.07 -0.36 5.35
CA LEU A 142 13.26 -1.27 6.46
C LEU A 142 12.60 -2.61 6.15
N LYS A 143 13.37 -3.69 6.26
CA LYS A 143 12.85 -5.06 6.36
C LYS A 143 13.03 -5.54 7.79
N VAL A 144 11.93 -5.71 8.50
CA VAL A 144 11.88 -6.18 9.89
C VAL A 144 11.40 -7.63 9.89
N ASP A 145 12.21 -8.56 10.37
CA ASP A 145 11.83 -9.97 10.42
C ASP A 145 11.06 -10.34 11.71
N GLY A 146 10.68 -11.61 11.84
CA GLY A 146 9.96 -12.12 13.01
C GLY A 146 10.77 -12.12 14.32
N THR A 147 12.09 -11.95 14.25
CA THR A 147 12.97 -11.83 15.43
C THR A 147 13.19 -10.38 15.85
N GLY A 148 12.79 -9.43 15.00
CA GLY A 148 13.03 -8.00 15.17
C GLY A 148 14.37 -7.54 14.58
N GLU A 149 15.08 -8.39 13.83
CA GLU A 149 16.24 -7.97 13.05
C GLU A 149 15.81 -7.03 11.92
N VAL A 150 16.61 -6.00 11.67
CA VAL A 150 16.28 -4.93 10.73
C VAL A 150 17.35 -4.83 9.65
N ARG A 151 16.98 -5.11 8.40
CA ARG A 151 17.80 -4.80 7.22
C ARG A 151 17.36 -3.47 6.61
N ARG A 152 18.33 -2.67 6.18
CA ARG A 152 18.11 -1.33 5.63
C ARG A 152 18.57 -1.26 4.18
N THR A 153 17.78 -0.60 3.32
CA THR A 153 18.18 -0.25 1.95
C THR A 153 17.93 1.25 1.73
N PRO A 154 18.96 2.06 1.44
CA PRO A 154 18.80 3.50 1.31
C PRO A 154 18.07 3.89 0.01
N ASP A 155 17.57 5.13 -0.02
CA ASP A 155 16.98 5.83 -1.16
C ASP A 155 15.76 5.16 -1.79
N VAL A 156 15.09 4.25 -1.06
CA VAL A 156 13.89 3.56 -1.56
C VAL A 156 12.68 4.48 -1.44
N THR A 157 11.96 4.66 -2.54
CA THR A 157 10.80 5.58 -2.62
C THR A 157 9.51 4.87 -3.00
N SER A 158 9.59 3.62 -3.44
CA SER A 158 8.44 2.82 -3.86
C SER A 158 8.60 1.36 -3.47
N LEU A 159 7.47 0.71 -3.20
CA LEU A 159 7.35 -0.68 -2.78
C LEU A 159 6.11 -1.29 -3.43
N ALA A 160 6.20 -2.54 -3.86
CA ALA A 160 5.08 -3.38 -4.22
C ALA A 160 5.34 -4.81 -3.74
N THR A 161 4.31 -5.50 -3.24
CA THR A 161 4.39 -6.90 -2.81
C THR A 161 3.40 -7.75 -3.59
N THR A 162 3.76 -9.01 -3.84
CA THR A 162 2.83 -9.94 -4.49
C THR A 162 1.63 -10.19 -3.57
N ALA A 163 0.47 -10.51 -4.15
CA ALA A 163 -0.74 -10.76 -3.37
C ALA A 163 -0.60 -11.89 -2.34
N ASP A 164 0.21 -12.90 -2.66
CA ASP A 164 0.55 -14.02 -1.78
C ASP A 164 1.73 -13.72 -0.84
N GLN A 165 2.30 -12.50 -0.92
CA GLN A 165 3.45 -12.02 -0.13
C GLN A 165 4.70 -12.90 -0.28
N SER A 166 4.78 -13.68 -1.35
CA SER A 166 5.96 -14.51 -1.67
C SER A 166 7.09 -13.72 -2.32
N ALA A 167 6.82 -12.50 -2.80
CA ALA A 167 7.83 -11.63 -3.38
C ALA A 167 7.55 -10.14 -3.12
N ALA A 168 8.61 -9.35 -3.20
CA ALA A 168 8.55 -7.90 -3.09
C ALA A 168 9.50 -7.25 -4.09
N ALA A 169 9.11 -6.10 -4.62
CA ALA A 169 9.94 -5.26 -5.46
C ALA A 169 9.89 -3.82 -4.96
N TYR A 170 11.01 -3.12 -5.09
CA TYR A 170 11.11 -1.76 -4.61
C TYR A 170 12.08 -0.95 -5.46
N GLY A 171 11.76 0.32 -5.67
CA GLY A 171 12.54 1.23 -6.48
C GLY A 171 13.29 2.22 -5.61
N SER A 172 14.59 2.37 -5.86
CA SER A 172 15.36 3.49 -5.33
C SER A 172 15.60 4.54 -6.41
N SER A 173 15.33 5.78 -6.05
CA SER A 173 15.66 6.97 -6.81
C SER A 173 15.76 8.12 -5.84
N TRP A 174 16.82 8.93 -5.93
CA TRP A 174 16.92 10.08 -5.06
C TRP A 174 15.94 11.17 -5.53
N ILE A 175 14.96 11.45 -4.68
CA ILE A 175 13.98 12.52 -4.82
C ILE A 175 13.95 13.20 -3.46
N SER A 176 14.16 14.51 -3.39
CA SER A 176 13.93 15.24 -2.13
C SER A 176 12.50 15.02 -1.65
N ASN A 177 12.31 14.98 -0.34
CA ASN A 177 10.99 14.76 0.27
C ASN A 177 9.93 15.80 -0.17
N LEU A 178 10.36 16.99 -0.57
CA LEU A 178 9.53 18.08 -1.09
C LEU A 178 9.27 17.98 -2.61
N GLY A 179 9.77 16.92 -3.27
CA GLY A 179 9.63 16.70 -4.70
C GLY A 179 10.36 17.72 -5.59
N GLY A 180 11.11 18.65 -5.00
CA GLY A 180 11.68 19.81 -5.69
C GLY A 180 13.02 19.55 -6.38
N THR A 181 13.71 18.47 -6.04
CA THR A 181 14.98 18.07 -6.65
C THR A 181 15.00 16.57 -6.85
N LYS A 182 15.23 16.17 -8.10
CA LYS A 182 15.46 14.78 -8.48
C LYS A 182 16.91 14.62 -8.87
N LYS A 183 17.46 13.42 -8.75
CA LYS A 183 18.75 13.08 -9.37
C LYS A 183 18.55 11.95 -10.36
N GLN A 184 19.33 12.01 -11.43
CA GLN A 184 19.43 10.92 -12.37
C GLN A 184 20.04 9.70 -11.69
N GLY A 185 19.50 8.53 -12.02
CA GLY A 185 19.94 7.24 -11.55
C GLY A 185 19.00 6.63 -10.53
N GLY A 186 18.93 5.31 -10.56
CA GLY A 186 18.17 4.53 -9.58
C GLY A 186 18.52 3.06 -9.62
N THR A 187 17.91 2.29 -8.73
CA THR A 187 18.02 0.83 -8.71
C THR A 187 16.64 0.22 -8.49
N VAL A 188 16.27 -0.76 -9.32
CA VAL A 188 15.10 -1.60 -9.07
C VAL A 188 15.57 -2.85 -8.35
N TYR A 189 14.95 -3.19 -7.24
CA TYR A 189 15.24 -4.38 -6.46
C TYR A 189 14.08 -5.36 -6.52
N ALA A 190 14.38 -6.64 -6.37
CA ALA A 190 13.40 -7.69 -6.20
C ALA A 190 13.92 -8.75 -5.22
N GLU A 191 13.02 -9.27 -4.40
CA GLU A 191 13.28 -10.32 -3.43
C GLU A 191 12.13 -11.34 -3.44
N THR A 192 12.47 -12.62 -3.29
CA THR A 192 11.52 -13.74 -3.20
C THR A 192 11.78 -14.53 -1.92
N VAL A 193 10.71 -15.10 -1.35
CA VAL A 193 10.80 -15.97 -0.17
C VAL A 193 11.59 -17.24 -0.53
N GLY A 194 12.42 -17.72 0.39
CA GLY A 194 13.15 -18.99 0.24
C GLY A 194 14.45 -18.92 -0.57
N GLU A 195 14.65 -17.92 -1.44
CA GLU A 195 15.95 -17.66 -2.08
C GLU A 195 16.92 -16.98 -1.10
N SER A 196 17.31 -17.65 0.00
CA SER A 196 18.41 -17.29 0.92
C SER A 196 18.76 -15.79 1.04
N GLY A 197 17.77 -14.91 1.21
CA GLY A 197 17.97 -13.45 1.30
C GLY A 197 18.63 -12.78 0.09
N SER A 198 18.66 -13.43 -1.08
CA SER A 198 19.33 -12.91 -2.27
C SER A 198 18.47 -11.83 -2.94
N VAL A 199 18.80 -10.57 -2.64
CA VAL A 199 18.21 -9.42 -3.33
C VAL A 199 18.78 -9.34 -4.73
N ARG A 200 17.91 -9.40 -5.74
CA ARG A 200 18.26 -9.08 -7.12
C ARG A 200 18.16 -7.57 -7.31
N SER A 201 19.05 -7.01 -8.12
CA SER A 201 19.02 -5.59 -8.42
C SER A 201 19.32 -5.31 -9.89
N LEU A 202 18.71 -4.25 -10.40
CA LEU A 202 18.93 -3.70 -11.72
C LEU A 202 19.26 -2.22 -11.57
N LYS A 203 20.49 -1.84 -11.93
CA LYS A 203 20.88 -0.43 -12.01
C LYS A 203 20.26 0.20 -13.26
N VAL A 204 19.65 1.37 -13.07
CA VAL A 204 19.08 2.18 -14.15
C VAL A 204 19.71 3.58 -14.10
N PRO A 205 20.98 3.72 -14.52
CA PRO A 205 21.77 4.92 -14.28
C PRO A 205 21.24 6.16 -15.00
N ASP A 206 20.51 5.99 -16.10
CA ASP A 206 19.96 7.08 -16.90
C ASP A 206 18.51 7.42 -16.56
N ALA A 207 17.89 6.67 -15.64
CA ALA A 207 16.49 6.81 -15.28
C ALA A 207 16.27 7.88 -14.20
N TRP A 208 15.11 8.51 -14.24
CA TRP A 208 14.61 9.43 -13.22
C TRP A 208 13.32 8.88 -12.62
N SER A 209 13.00 9.26 -11.38
CA SER A 209 11.73 8.92 -10.72
C SER A 209 11.34 7.44 -10.82
N VAL A 210 12.25 6.54 -10.46
CA VAL A 210 12.02 5.09 -10.52
C VAL A 210 10.95 4.70 -9.50
N GLN A 211 9.81 4.21 -9.98
CA GLN A 211 8.71 3.76 -9.13
C GLN A 211 8.22 2.38 -9.56
N VAL A 212 8.28 1.42 -8.64
CA VAL A 212 7.67 0.10 -8.83
C VAL A 212 6.16 0.24 -8.78
N LEU A 213 5.48 -0.38 -9.76
CA LEU A 213 4.03 -0.37 -9.90
C LEU A 213 3.41 -1.72 -9.52
N GLU A 214 4.06 -2.82 -9.88
CA GLU A 214 3.54 -4.17 -9.60
C GLU A 214 4.67 -5.21 -9.68
N TYR A 215 4.52 -6.32 -8.94
CA TYR A 215 5.32 -7.53 -9.11
C TYR A 215 4.38 -8.71 -9.39
N VAL A 216 4.34 -9.16 -10.64
CA VAL A 216 3.44 -10.23 -11.10
C VAL A 216 4.17 -11.18 -12.05
N ASP A 217 3.89 -12.47 -11.95
CA ASP A 217 4.40 -13.52 -12.85
C ASP A 217 5.93 -13.49 -13.04
N GLY A 218 6.66 -13.27 -11.95
CA GLY A 218 8.13 -13.21 -11.99
C GLY A 218 8.68 -11.93 -12.64
N LYS A 219 7.84 -10.91 -12.89
CA LYS A 219 8.22 -9.64 -13.51
C LYS A 219 7.90 -8.46 -12.60
N VAL A 220 8.88 -7.58 -12.46
CA VAL A 220 8.68 -6.26 -11.85
C VAL A 220 8.29 -5.29 -12.96
N TYR A 221 7.10 -4.70 -12.83
CA TYR A 221 6.68 -3.56 -13.64
C TYR A 221 7.00 -2.29 -12.86
N TYR A 222 7.75 -1.40 -13.49
CA TYR A 222 8.10 -0.12 -12.89
C TYR A 222 8.04 0.98 -13.95
N ARG A 223 7.82 2.21 -13.48
CA ARG A 223 7.91 3.40 -14.31
C ARG A 223 9.19 4.17 -14.01
N ALA A 224 9.69 4.84 -15.03
CA ALA A 224 10.78 5.79 -14.91
C ALA A 224 10.72 6.81 -16.05
N ASP A 225 11.28 7.98 -15.82
CA ASP A 225 11.48 9.01 -16.85
C ASP A 225 12.88 8.89 -17.46
N THR A 226 13.02 9.35 -18.70
CA THR A 226 14.33 9.46 -19.38
C THR A 226 14.97 10.84 -19.26
N ASP A 227 14.22 11.79 -18.71
CA ASP A 227 14.66 13.15 -18.41
C ASP A 227 13.82 13.69 -17.23
N ASP A 228 14.24 14.79 -16.61
CA ASP A 228 13.63 15.33 -15.38
C ASP A 228 12.15 15.76 -15.55
N THR A 229 11.75 16.06 -16.78
CA THR A 229 10.43 16.60 -17.16
C THR A 229 9.60 15.66 -18.05
N GLY A 230 10.10 14.45 -18.27
CA GLY A 230 9.63 13.55 -19.31
C GLY A 230 8.30 12.90 -18.98
N ALA A 231 7.71 12.27 -19.99
CA ALA A 231 6.59 11.36 -19.75
C ALA A 231 7.11 10.02 -19.20
N TRP A 232 6.43 9.51 -18.17
CA TRP A 232 6.77 8.21 -17.59
C TRP A 232 6.71 7.11 -18.65
N LYS A 233 7.71 6.24 -18.65
CA LYS A 233 7.76 5.02 -19.49
C LYS A 233 7.57 3.80 -18.62
N LEU A 234 6.81 2.83 -19.12
CA LEU A 234 6.65 1.53 -18.46
C LEU A 234 7.78 0.59 -18.86
N TYR A 235 8.42 0.00 -17.87
CA TYR A 235 9.42 -1.05 -18.04
C TYR A 235 8.96 -2.32 -17.33
N SER A 236 9.31 -3.47 -17.90
CA SER A 236 9.20 -4.77 -17.25
C SER A 236 10.59 -5.37 -17.08
N TRP A 237 10.89 -5.94 -15.93
CA TRP A 237 12.16 -6.59 -15.65
C TRP A 237 11.95 -7.93 -14.97
N VAL A 238 12.62 -8.98 -15.47
CA VAL A 238 12.69 -10.28 -14.79
C VAL A 238 13.91 -10.26 -13.86
N PRO A 239 13.74 -10.46 -12.55
CA PRO A 239 14.86 -10.46 -11.60
C PRO A 239 15.99 -11.41 -12.02
N GLY A 240 17.21 -10.87 -12.13
CA GLY A 240 18.39 -11.59 -12.61
C GLY A 240 18.78 -11.28 -14.06
N GLU A 241 17.89 -10.70 -14.86
CA GLU A 241 18.25 -10.17 -16.17
C GLU A 241 19.05 -8.87 -16.05
N ALA A 242 20.02 -8.68 -16.95
CA ALA A 242 20.92 -7.53 -16.93
C ALA A 242 20.27 -6.21 -17.41
N LYS A 243 19.12 -6.28 -18.09
CA LYS A 243 18.44 -5.12 -18.68
C LYS A 243 16.93 -5.27 -18.55
N PRO A 244 16.19 -4.16 -18.40
CA PRO A 244 14.74 -4.17 -18.49
C PRO A 244 14.29 -4.19 -19.95
N THR A 245 13.02 -4.57 -20.16
CA THR A 245 12.32 -4.40 -21.44
C THR A 245 11.39 -3.19 -21.36
N LEU A 246 11.48 -2.28 -22.35
CA LEU A 246 10.54 -1.16 -22.48
C LEU A 246 9.20 -1.65 -23.04
N VAL A 247 8.12 -1.38 -22.32
CA VAL A 247 6.75 -1.70 -22.72
C VAL A 247 6.17 -0.52 -23.50
N LYS A 248 6.48 -0.46 -24.80
CA LYS A 248 6.17 0.68 -25.69
C LYS A 248 4.67 0.94 -25.88
N THR A 249 3.84 -0.04 -25.59
CA THR A 249 2.39 -0.03 -25.72
C THR A 249 1.69 0.77 -24.63
N VAL A 250 2.38 1.09 -23.53
CA VAL A 250 1.82 1.84 -22.40
C VAL A 250 2.63 3.12 -22.19
N THR A 251 1.97 4.26 -22.31
CA THR A 251 2.54 5.58 -22.05
C THR A 251 2.07 6.10 -20.70
N SER A 252 2.93 6.83 -19.99
CA SER A 252 2.61 7.50 -18.72
C SER A 252 1.87 6.60 -17.70
N PRO A 253 2.40 5.40 -17.37
CA PRO A 253 1.69 4.46 -16.50
C PRO A 253 1.49 5.03 -15.08
N SER A 254 0.30 4.80 -14.52
CA SER A 254 0.00 5.04 -13.10
C SER A 254 -0.24 3.75 -12.31
N ALA A 255 -0.65 2.68 -12.97
CA ALA A 255 -0.89 1.37 -12.35
C ALA A 255 -0.79 0.23 -13.37
N VAL A 256 -0.50 -0.98 -12.90
CA VAL A 256 -0.56 -2.23 -13.65
C VAL A 256 -1.44 -3.21 -12.86
N SER A 257 -2.27 -4.00 -13.53
CA SER A 257 -3.12 -5.00 -12.88
C SER A 257 -2.31 -6.17 -12.34
N ARG A 258 -2.87 -6.88 -11.35
CA ARG A 258 -2.24 -8.06 -10.71
C ARG A 258 -2.01 -9.26 -11.63
N ASP A 259 -2.56 -9.24 -12.85
CA ASP A 259 -2.29 -10.22 -13.90
C ASP A 259 -1.31 -9.68 -14.98
N GLY A 260 -0.86 -8.44 -14.84
CA GLY A 260 0.05 -7.76 -15.77
C GLY A 260 -0.55 -7.45 -17.15
N ARG A 261 -1.88 -7.63 -17.34
CA ARG A 261 -2.51 -7.53 -18.67
C ARG A 261 -3.10 -6.16 -18.95
N VAL A 262 -3.45 -5.40 -17.92
CA VAL A 262 -4.04 -4.07 -18.02
C VAL A 262 -3.14 -3.06 -17.32
N ALA A 263 -3.01 -1.88 -17.91
CA ALA A 263 -2.38 -0.74 -17.26
C ALA A 263 -3.33 0.45 -17.28
N ALA A 264 -3.18 1.32 -16.28
CA ALA A 264 -3.73 2.66 -16.31
C ALA A 264 -2.64 3.62 -16.81
N SER A 265 -3.01 4.46 -17.78
CA SER A 265 -2.17 5.47 -18.40
C SER A 265 -2.73 6.86 -18.17
N VAL A 266 -1.89 7.79 -17.73
CA VAL A 266 -2.27 9.20 -17.53
C VAL A 266 -1.86 10.01 -18.77
N ASN A 267 -2.81 10.16 -19.69
CA ASN A 267 -2.53 10.69 -21.03
C ASN A 267 -2.69 12.21 -21.16
N LEU A 268 -3.24 12.86 -20.13
CA LEU A 268 -3.39 14.30 -20.04
C LEU A 268 -3.19 14.69 -18.58
N ILE A 269 -2.32 15.66 -18.31
CA ILE A 269 -2.15 16.31 -17.02
C ILE A 269 -2.04 17.80 -17.32
N ASN A 270 -2.95 18.60 -16.78
CA ASN A 270 -2.90 20.06 -16.84
C ASN A 270 -3.58 20.66 -15.60
N ASP A 271 -3.61 21.99 -15.50
CA ASP A 271 -4.20 22.72 -14.37
C ASP A 271 -5.71 22.44 -14.19
N GLY A 272 -6.38 21.92 -15.23
CA GLY A 272 -7.79 21.50 -15.19
C GLY A 272 -8.01 20.04 -14.81
N GLY A 273 -6.94 19.28 -14.57
CA GLY A 273 -6.98 17.88 -14.11
C GLY A 273 -6.27 16.89 -15.02
N SER A 274 -6.58 15.61 -14.83
CA SER A 274 -5.97 14.50 -15.55
C SER A 274 -6.98 13.54 -16.18
N CYS A 275 -6.54 12.78 -17.18
CA CYS A 275 -7.32 11.69 -17.73
C CYS A 275 -6.58 10.37 -17.65
N SER A 276 -7.22 9.38 -17.03
CA SER A 276 -6.77 8.00 -16.98
C SER A 276 -7.39 7.21 -18.13
N SER A 277 -6.58 6.40 -18.81
CA SER A 277 -7.03 5.47 -19.84
C SER A 277 -6.63 4.04 -19.45
N MET A 278 -7.52 3.08 -19.64
CA MET A 278 -7.22 1.68 -19.39
C MET A 278 -6.83 1.03 -20.71
N VAL A 279 -5.62 0.46 -20.72
CA VAL A 279 -4.97 -0.07 -21.92
C VAL A 279 -4.56 -1.50 -21.72
N GLU A 280 -4.68 -2.32 -22.78
CA GLU A 280 -4.11 -3.66 -22.78
C GLU A 280 -2.58 -3.56 -22.92
N VAL A 281 -1.84 -4.13 -21.96
CA VAL A 281 -0.38 -4.04 -21.91
C VAL A 281 0.27 -4.63 -23.15
N ALA A 282 -0.24 -5.74 -23.69
CA ALA A 282 0.36 -6.42 -24.83
C ALA A 282 0.19 -5.66 -26.17
N SER A 283 -0.94 -4.98 -26.36
CA SER A 283 -1.32 -4.39 -27.66
C SER A 283 -1.32 -2.86 -27.67
N GLY A 284 -1.36 -2.23 -26.49
CA GLY A 284 -1.59 -0.79 -26.33
C GLY A 284 -3.02 -0.36 -26.66
N LYS A 285 -3.93 -1.32 -26.89
CA LYS A 285 -5.32 -1.01 -27.21
C LYS A 285 -5.99 -0.41 -25.98
N GLN A 286 -6.33 0.88 -26.08
CA GLN A 286 -7.22 1.54 -25.14
C GLN A 286 -8.63 0.99 -25.30
N PHE A 287 -9.27 0.64 -24.19
CA PHE A 287 -10.67 0.20 -24.20
C PHE A 287 -11.60 1.08 -23.35
N SER A 288 -11.06 1.92 -22.46
CA SER A 288 -11.84 2.92 -21.74
C SER A 288 -10.98 4.12 -21.33
N ARG A 289 -11.64 5.19 -20.89
CA ARG A 289 -11.04 6.42 -20.40
C ARG A 289 -11.98 7.10 -19.42
N THR A 290 -11.40 7.70 -18.38
CA THR A 290 -12.08 8.64 -17.48
C THR A 290 -11.23 9.89 -17.32
N CYS A 291 -11.89 11.05 -17.23
CA CYS A 291 -11.25 12.34 -16.93
C CYS A 291 -11.73 12.93 -15.60
N ASP A 292 -12.55 12.17 -14.86
CA ASP A 292 -13.03 12.55 -13.54
C ASP A 292 -12.11 11.97 -12.44
N TYR A 293 -11.37 10.90 -12.76
CA TYR A 293 -10.58 10.15 -11.78
C TYR A 293 -9.16 9.81 -12.27
N TRP A 294 -8.21 9.90 -11.33
CA TRP A 294 -6.86 9.37 -11.48
C TRP A 294 -6.85 7.92 -11.00
N VAL A 295 -6.67 6.96 -11.90
CA VAL A 295 -6.63 5.52 -11.58
C VAL A 295 -5.26 5.15 -11.00
N THR A 296 -5.25 4.55 -9.81
CA THR A 296 -4.05 4.14 -9.07
C THR A 296 -3.96 2.63 -8.84
N GLY A 297 -5.00 1.86 -9.16
CA GLY A 297 -4.97 0.41 -8.98
C GLY A 297 -6.17 -0.30 -9.58
N PHE A 298 -6.20 -1.63 -9.40
CA PHE A 298 -7.25 -2.52 -9.89
C PHE A 298 -7.66 -3.52 -8.82
N THR A 299 -8.88 -4.03 -8.89
CA THR A 299 -9.26 -5.27 -8.19
C THR A 299 -8.45 -6.45 -8.70
N PRO A 300 -8.28 -7.52 -7.90
CA PRO A 300 -7.53 -8.71 -8.32
C PRO A 300 -8.02 -9.31 -9.64
N ASP A 301 -9.34 -9.36 -9.87
CA ASP A 301 -9.96 -9.79 -11.13
C ASP A 301 -9.81 -8.79 -12.30
N THR A 302 -9.24 -7.61 -12.04
CA THR A 302 -9.03 -6.49 -12.99
C THR A 302 -10.32 -5.88 -13.55
N VAL A 303 -11.49 -6.27 -13.04
CA VAL A 303 -12.78 -5.79 -13.57
C VAL A 303 -13.10 -4.38 -13.09
N THR A 304 -12.58 -3.99 -11.94
CA THR A 304 -12.75 -2.65 -11.36
C THR A 304 -11.40 -1.95 -11.25
N ALA A 305 -11.34 -0.71 -11.69
CA ALA A 305 -10.23 0.19 -11.45
C ALA A 305 -10.58 1.13 -10.28
N VAL A 306 -9.60 1.43 -9.43
CA VAL A 306 -9.77 2.31 -8.27
C VAL A 306 -8.85 3.51 -8.35
N GLY A 307 -9.26 4.63 -7.77
CA GLY A 307 -8.51 5.87 -7.87
C GLY A 307 -9.13 7.04 -7.12
N GLY A 308 -8.43 8.17 -7.18
CA GLY A 308 -8.83 9.45 -6.57
C GLY A 308 -9.34 10.45 -7.61
N PRO A 309 -9.46 11.74 -7.24
CA PRO A 309 -9.85 12.78 -8.19
C PRO A 309 -8.83 12.92 -9.33
N ALA A 310 -9.28 13.38 -10.48
CA ALA A 310 -8.41 13.73 -11.60
C ALA A 310 -7.35 14.79 -11.26
N TYR A 311 -7.59 15.58 -10.22
CA TYR A 311 -6.66 16.57 -9.68
C TYR A 311 -6.67 16.44 -8.16
N GLY A 312 -5.51 16.12 -7.58
CA GLY A 312 -5.33 16.06 -6.13
C GLY A 312 -4.57 17.29 -5.67
N ASP A 313 -5.21 18.15 -4.89
CA ASP A 313 -4.56 19.24 -4.17
C ASP A 313 -4.91 19.22 -2.68
N GLY A 314 -4.04 19.88 -1.91
CA GLY A 314 -4.21 20.00 -0.47
C GLY A 314 -3.87 18.73 0.31
N TYR A 315 -4.46 18.62 1.50
CA TYR A 315 -4.09 17.64 2.51
C TYR A 315 -4.60 16.22 2.20
N CYS A 316 -5.78 16.11 1.59
CA CYS A 316 -6.43 14.83 1.32
C CYS A 316 -7.32 14.94 0.08
N ASN A 317 -7.58 13.81 -0.55
CA ASN A 317 -8.51 13.72 -1.66
C ASN A 317 -9.95 13.83 -1.16
N GLY A 318 -10.72 14.74 -1.76
CA GLY A 318 -12.15 14.92 -1.47
C GLY A 318 -13.03 13.74 -1.90
N VAL A 319 -12.52 12.93 -2.85
CA VAL A 319 -13.23 11.78 -3.42
C VAL A 319 -12.30 10.60 -3.60
N GLN A 320 -12.87 9.40 -3.53
CA GLN A 320 -12.27 8.17 -4.05
C GLN A 320 -13.32 7.48 -4.91
N ALA A 321 -12.91 6.75 -5.94
CA ALA A 321 -13.83 6.15 -6.88
C ALA A 321 -13.41 4.74 -7.30
N ALA A 322 -14.43 3.96 -7.64
CA ALA A 322 -14.32 2.69 -8.33
C ALA A 322 -15.04 2.82 -9.68
N VAL A 323 -14.35 2.49 -10.77
CA VAL A 323 -14.88 2.54 -12.13
C VAL A 323 -14.73 1.18 -12.80
N ASP A 324 -15.65 0.85 -13.70
CA ASP A 324 -15.56 -0.32 -14.56
C ASP A 324 -14.33 -0.18 -15.47
N THR A 325 -13.40 -1.12 -15.36
CA THR A 325 -12.16 -1.10 -16.15
C THR A 325 -12.46 -1.10 -17.65
N ARG A 326 -13.43 -1.88 -18.13
CA ARG A 326 -13.77 -2.05 -19.54
C ARG A 326 -14.49 -0.84 -20.14
N THR A 327 -15.35 -0.17 -19.38
CA THR A 327 -16.25 0.87 -19.91
C THR A 327 -15.93 2.27 -19.40
N GLY A 328 -15.13 2.38 -18.33
CA GLY A 328 -14.83 3.64 -17.64
C GLY A 328 -16.01 4.20 -16.83
N LYS A 329 -17.12 3.46 -16.75
CA LYS A 329 -18.32 3.91 -16.03
C LYS A 329 -18.11 3.85 -14.53
N LEU A 330 -18.59 4.88 -13.83
CA LEU A 330 -18.57 4.93 -12.38
C LEU A 330 -19.41 3.80 -11.77
N ILE A 331 -18.81 3.02 -10.87
CA ILE A 331 -19.46 1.99 -10.05
C ILE A 331 -19.87 2.58 -8.71
N ARG A 332 -18.92 3.28 -8.07
CA ARG A 332 -19.10 3.93 -6.76
C ARG A 332 -18.14 5.10 -6.62
N GLU A 333 -18.59 6.16 -5.96
CA GLU A 333 -17.79 7.30 -5.51
C GLU A 333 -18.03 7.52 -4.02
N TRP A 334 -16.96 7.62 -3.26
CA TRP A 334 -16.97 7.98 -1.84
C TRP A 334 -16.51 9.42 -1.69
N ASN A 335 -17.26 10.23 -0.96
CA ASN A 335 -17.00 11.64 -0.70
C ASN A 335 -16.58 11.81 0.78
N GLY A 336 -15.49 12.52 1.03
CA GLY A 336 -14.88 12.65 2.36
C GLY A 336 -13.48 13.26 2.29
N CYS A 337 -12.61 12.88 3.23
CA CYS A 337 -11.19 13.27 3.22
C CYS A 337 -10.35 12.01 3.27
N PHE A 338 -9.66 11.69 2.17
CA PHE A 338 -9.02 10.38 1.99
C PHE A 338 -7.55 10.51 1.58
N HIS A 339 -6.69 9.68 2.15
CA HIS A 339 -5.28 9.63 1.76
C HIS A 339 -4.98 8.54 0.73
N GLN A 340 -5.69 7.41 0.78
CA GLN A 340 -5.34 6.23 0.00
C GLN A 340 -6.59 5.39 -0.32
N ILE A 341 -6.58 4.68 -1.44
CA ILE A 341 -7.53 3.62 -1.79
C ILE A 341 -6.76 2.43 -2.36
N VAL A 342 -7.10 1.22 -1.91
CA VAL A 342 -6.53 -0.05 -2.40
C VAL A 342 -7.63 -1.10 -2.47
N ALA A 343 -7.63 -1.95 -3.50
CA ALA A 343 -8.52 -3.09 -3.55
C ALA A 343 -8.07 -4.18 -2.56
N GLU A 344 -8.96 -4.59 -1.66
CA GLU A 344 -8.70 -5.73 -0.77
C GLU A 344 -8.95 -7.05 -1.50
N ASP A 345 -10.10 -7.12 -2.17
CA ASP A 345 -10.60 -8.26 -2.93
C ASP A 345 -11.46 -7.76 -4.12
N ASP A 346 -12.13 -8.66 -4.84
CA ASP A 346 -12.95 -8.31 -6.01
C ASP A 346 -14.26 -7.58 -5.66
N GLN A 347 -14.60 -7.48 -4.38
CA GLN A 347 -15.86 -6.94 -3.87
C GLN A 347 -15.67 -5.75 -2.94
N HIS A 348 -14.45 -5.51 -2.44
CA HIS A 348 -14.19 -4.53 -1.41
C HIS A 348 -12.93 -3.72 -1.68
N VAL A 349 -13.02 -2.44 -1.30
CA VAL A 349 -11.88 -1.53 -1.24
C VAL A 349 -11.62 -1.13 0.19
N LEU A 350 -10.35 -0.89 0.49
CA LEU A 350 -9.91 -0.25 1.72
C LEU A 350 -9.54 1.19 1.41
N ILE A 351 -9.96 2.11 2.27
CA ILE A 351 -9.71 3.54 2.12
C ILE A 351 -9.17 4.07 3.44
N VAL A 352 -8.04 4.79 3.41
CA VAL A 352 -7.56 5.56 4.57
C VAL A 352 -8.34 6.86 4.62
N ALA A 353 -9.24 6.97 5.60
CA ALA A 353 -10.14 8.11 5.77
C ALA A 353 -9.77 8.94 7.01
N VAL A 354 -9.90 10.26 6.88
CA VAL A 354 -9.71 11.24 7.94
C VAL A 354 -11.07 11.73 8.41
N GLY A 355 -11.33 11.63 9.71
CA GLY A 355 -12.58 12.09 10.32
C GLY A 355 -12.52 13.54 10.78
N LYS A 356 -11.39 13.92 11.38
CA LYS A 356 -11.17 15.24 11.97
C LYS A 356 -9.69 15.60 11.93
N GLY A 357 -9.41 16.90 11.84
CA GLY A 357 -8.05 17.47 11.84
C GLY A 357 -7.41 17.45 10.46
N GLN A 358 -6.38 18.28 10.27
CA GLN A 358 -5.62 18.36 9.02
C GLN A 358 -4.13 18.57 9.27
N GLY A 359 -3.31 18.23 8.27
CA GLY A 359 -1.88 18.51 8.27
C GLY A 359 -1.12 17.93 9.46
N GLU A 360 -0.33 18.80 10.09
CA GLU A 360 0.48 18.56 11.29
C GLU A 360 -0.24 18.91 12.59
N GLU A 361 -1.56 19.14 12.54
CA GLU A 361 -2.36 19.37 13.74
C GLU A 361 -2.32 18.16 14.68
N THR A 362 -2.46 18.42 15.98
CA THR A 362 -2.73 17.37 16.96
C THR A 362 -4.23 17.07 17.00
N GLY A 363 -4.59 15.83 17.32
CA GLY A 363 -5.97 15.36 17.30
C GLY A 363 -6.49 14.93 15.93
N VAL A 364 -5.61 14.55 14.99
CA VAL A 364 -6.04 14.05 13.68
C VAL A 364 -6.57 12.63 13.82
N GLU A 365 -7.84 12.44 13.52
CA GLU A 365 -8.53 11.16 13.56
C GLU A 365 -8.45 10.47 12.20
N ARG A 366 -7.87 9.26 12.17
CA ARG A 366 -7.78 8.42 10.97
C ARG A 366 -8.28 7.02 11.23
N ALA A 367 -8.85 6.39 10.21
CA ALA A 367 -9.18 4.98 10.21
C ALA A 367 -9.06 4.39 8.81
N ILE A 368 -8.83 3.09 8.72
CA ILE A 368 -9.08 2.34 7.50
C ILE A 368 -10.55 1.94 7.51
N ILE A 369 -11.26 2.34 6.47
CA ILE A 369 -12.63 1.88 6.21
C ILE A 369 -12.61 0.82 5.12
N ARG A 370 -13.55 -0.10 5.19
CA ARG A 370 -13.80 -1.12 4.17
C ARG A 370 -15.14 -0.83 3.53
N CYS A 371 -15.16 -0.64 2.22
CA CYS A 371 -16.38 -0.29 1.49
C CYS A 371 -16.68 -1.36 0.44
N ASN A 372 -17.96 -1.69 0.30
CA ASN A 372 -18.44 -2.64 -0.69
C ASN A 372 -18.54 -1.97 -2.08
N LEU A 373 -18.19 -2.70 -3.13
CA LEU A 373 -18.30 -2.21 -4.51
C LEU A 373 -19.72 -2.32 -5.07
N ALA A 374 -20.49 -3.32 -4.62
CA ALA A 374 -21.85 -3.59 -5.08
C ALA A 374 -22.94 -2.84 -4.30
N THR A 375 -22.71 -2.51 -3.03
CA THR A 375 -23.65 -1.77 -2.16
C THR A 375 -23.03 -0.44 -1.71
N PRO A 376 -23.80 0.52 -1.16
CA PRO A 376 -23.22 1.76 -0.63
C PRO A 376 -22.57 1.60 0.75
N ASP A 377 -22.49 0.37 1.28
CA ASP A 377 -22.13 0.13 2.67
C ASP A 377 -20.61 0.26 2.88
N CYS A 378 -20.26 0.89 4.01
CA CYS A 378 -18.90 0.96 4.51
C CYS A 378 -18.88 0.62 6.01
N GLU A 379 -17.76 0.08 6.48
CA GLU A 379 -17.52 -0.27 7.87
C GLU A 379 -16.11 0.16 8.30
N LEU A 380 -15.89 0.37 9.59
CA LEU A 380 -14.55 0.59 10.13
C LEU A 380 -13.77 -0.72 10.07
N ALA A 381 -12.70 -0.78 9.28
CA ALA A 381 -11.80 -1.92 9.23
C ALA A 381 -10.77 -1.85 10.38
N THR A 382 -10.43 -0.63 10.82
CA THR A 382 -9.63 -0.39 12.03
C THR A 382 -10.37 0.55 12.98
N PRO A 383 -10.12 0.49 14.30
CA PRO A 383 -10.56 1.53 15.22
C PRO A 383 -10.04 2.91 14.79
N ILE A 384 -10.79 3.96 15.12
CA ILE A 384 -10.35 5.34 14.89
C ILE A 384 -9.13 5.61 15.78
N ALA A 385 -8.05 6.02 15.13
CA ALA A 385 -6.78 6.31 15.76
C ALA A 385 -6.50 7.81 15.71
N VAL A 386 -6.10 8.38 16.85
CA VAL A 386 -5.74 9.79 16.99
C VAL A 386 -4.24 9.93 16.90
N ASP A 387 -3.75 10.81 16.02
CA ASP A 387 -2.32 11.14 15.84
C ASP A 387 -1.44 9.92 15.55
N LYS A 388 -2.01 8.90 14.92
CA LYS A 388 -1.30 7.69 14.47
C LYS A 388 -1.29 7.62 12.96
N ALA A 389 -0.12 7.32 12.40
CA ALA A 389 0.00 6.98 10.99
C ALA A 389 -0.87 5.77 10.67
N THR A 390 -1.57 5.82 9.54
CA THR A 390 -2.48 4.77 9.09
C THR A 390 -2.28 4.63 7.60
N GLU A 391 -1.92 3.43 7.14
CA GLU A 391 -1.52 3.16 5.76
C GLU A 391 -2.02 1.77 5.36
N ILE A 392 -2.36 1.57 4.09
CA ILE A 392 -2.68 0.28 3.50
C ILE A 392 -1.46 -0.21 2.71
N GLY A 393 -1.11 -1.48 2.87
CA GLY A 393 0.00 -2.08 2.13
C GLY A 393 -0.34 -2.34 0.67
N THR A 394 0.71 -2.30 -0.16
CA THR A 394 0.65 -2.47 -1.62
C THR A 394 1.05 -3.86 -2.06
#